data_AF-A0AA37LSU9-F1
#
_entry.id   AF-A0AA37LSU9-F1
#
_cell.length_a   1.000
_cell.length_b   1.000
_cell.length_c   1.000
_cell.angle_alpha   90.00
_cell.angle_beta   90.00
_cell.angle_gamma   90.00
#
_symmetry.space_group_name_H-M   'P 1'
#
loop_
_entity.id
_entity.type
_entity.pdbx_description
1 polymer ?
#
loop_
_entity_poly.entity_id
_entity_poly.type
_entity_poly.pdbx_seq_one_letter_code
_entity_poly.pdbx_strand_id
1 'polypeptide(L)'
;MSMLTSGRFSVTLDPATTSNVRRLMRRDEDYVPNPCSFYLLNLAIDTTIGIPILIVLLRVLTALVSYTPLGKPEESIRSGNYGSPPTPGGG
;
A
#
# COMPACT_ATOMS: atom_id res chain seq x y z
N MET A 1 -13.87 9.09 9.06
CA MET A 1 -13.48 7.90 8.28
C MET A 1 -14.19 8.01 6.94
N SER A 2 -13.45 8.44 5.91
CA SER A 2 -13.96 8.87 4.60
C SER A 2 -14.70 7.71 3.93
N MET A 3 -16.00 7.74 3.65
CA MET A 3 -16.71 8.65 2.73
C MET A 3 -16.00 8.84 1.38
N LEU A 4 -15.58 7.75 0.74
CA LEU A 4 -15.49 7.72 -0.71
C LEU A 4 -16.90 7.46 -1.24
N THR A 5 -17.60 8.57 -1.42
CA THR A 5 -18.92 8.69 -2.01
C THR A 5 -19.03 7.88 -3.29
N SER A 6 -20.03 6.99 -3.31
CA SER A 6 -20.58 6.30 -4.46
C SER A 6 -21.20 7.31 -5.43
N GLY A 7 -20.36 8.05 -6.15
CA GLY A 7 -20.81 9.10 -7.04
C GLY A 7 -19.78 9.52 -8.09
N ARG A 8 -19.95 9.00 -9.32
CA ARG A 8 -19.53 9.62 -10.59
C ARG A 8 -18.02 9.70 -10.88
N PHE A 9 -17.41 8.57 -11.25
CA PHE A 9 -16.24 8.62 -12.14
C PHE A 9 -16.71 8.94 -13.57
N SER A 10 -16.69 10.22 -13.95
CA SER A 10 -16.83 10.66 -15.35
C SER A 10 -15.43 10.81 -15.95
N VAL A 11 -14.86 9.71 -16.45
CA VAL A 11 -13.67 9.79 -17.30
C VAL A 11 -14.16 9.96 -18.73
N THR A 12 -13.92 11.13 -19.32
CA THR A 12 -14.16 11.39 -20.73
C THR A 12 -13.11 10.64 -21.55
N LEU A 13 -13.39 9.37 -21.83
CA LEU A 13 -12.62 8.54 -22.77
C LEU A 13 -13.46 8.36 -24.03
N ASP A 14 -12.78 8.25 -25.17
CA ASP A 14 -13.38 8.11 -26.50
C ASP A 14 -14.60 7.15 -26.52
N PRO A 15 -15.71 7.54 -27.16
CA PRO A 15 -16.98 6.79 -27.12
C PRO A 15 -16.87 5.38 -27.68
N ALA A 16 -15.93 5.13 -28.61
CA ALA A 16 -15.70 3.81 -29.19
C ALA A 16 -15.13 2.82 -28.15
N THR A 17 -14.09 3.22 -27.41
CA THR A 17 -13.43 2.37 -26.41
C THR A 17 -14.30 2.18 -25.17
N THR A 18 -15.02 3.22 -24.75
CA THR A 18 -15.91 3.15 -23.58
C THR A 18 -17.14 2.28 -23.82
N SER A 19 -17.67 2.21 -25.04
CA SER A 19 -18.83 1.35 -25.34
C SER A 19 -18.54 -0.14 -25.09
N ASN A 20 -17.35 -0.60 -25.47
CA ASN A 20 -16.91 -1.98 -25.28
C ASN A 20 -16.64 -2.29 -23.80
N VAL A 21 -15.97 -1.37 -23.09
CA VAL A 21 -15.69 -1.51 -21.65
C VAL A 21 -16.98 -1.43 -20.81
N ARG A 22 -17.90 -0.53 -21.15
CA ARG A 22 -19.17 -0.34 -20.45
C ARG A 22 -20.12 -1.52 -20.64
N ARG A 23 -20.05 -2.21 -21.78
CA ARG A 23 -20.83 -3.44 -22.01
C ARG A 23 -20.29 -4.62 -21.19
N LEU A 24 -18.98 -4.71 -20.99
CA LEU A 24 -18.39 -5.67 -20.04
C LEU A 24 -18.71 -5.36 -18.57
N MET A 25 -18.94 -4.08 -18.24
CA MET A 25 -19.21 -3.61 -16.88
C MET A 25 -20.70 -3.40 -16.57
N ARG A 26 -21.61 -3.77 -17.48
CA ARG A 26 -23.05 -3.68 -17.24
C ARG A 26 -23.48 -4.85 -16.34
N ARG A 27 -23.23 -4.70 -15.04
CA ARG A 27 -23.93 -5.47 -14.01
C ARG A 27 -25.25 -4.76 -13.72
N ASP A 28 -26.31 -5.55 -13.67
CA ASP A 28 -27.70 -5.14 -13.57
C ASP A 28 -28.02 -4.12 -12.47
N GLU A 29 -29.12 -3.41 -12.75
CA GLU A 29 -29.82 -2.41 -11.94
C GLU A 29 -29.85 -2.77 -10.43
N ASP A 30 -29.61 -1.76 -9.58
CA ASP A 30 -29.69 -1.80 -8.10
C ASP A 30 -28.75 -2.76 -7.34
N TYR A 31 -27.47 -2.82 -7.73
CA TYR A 31 -26.44 -3.43 -6.88
C TYR A 31 -26.11 -2.54 -5.67
N VAL A 32 -26.70 -2.84 -4.50
CA VAL A 32 -26.27 -2.29 -3.20
C VAL A 32 -25.11 -3.14 -2.68
N PRO A 33 -23.86 -2.64 -2.67
CA PRO A 33 -22.71 -3.43 -2.22
C PRO A 33 -22.82 -3.72 -0.73
N ASN A 34 -22.51 -4.95 -0.31
CA ASN A 34 -22.39 -5.30 1.10
C ASN A 34 -21.24 -4.47 1.72
N PRO A 35 -21.44 -3.83 2.89
CA PRO A 35 -20.39 -2.99 3.49
C PRO A 35 -19.06 -3.74 3.73
N CYS A 36 -19.11 -5.04 4.00
CA CYS A 36 -17.91 -5.87 4.15
C CYS A 36 -17.14 -6.04 2.83
N SER A 37 -17.82 -6.15 1.68
CA SER A 37 -17.13 -6.30 0.40
C SER A 37 -16.46 -4.99 -0.05
N PHE A 38 -17.01 -3.83 0.31
CA PHE A 38 -16.37 -2.55 0.06
C PHE A 38 -15.13 -2.37 0.93
N TYR A 39 -15.18 -2.76 2.21
CA TYR A 39 -14.00 -2.74 3.08
C TYR A 39 -12.89 -3.68 2.56
N LEU A 40 -13.24 -4.91 2.18
CA LEU A 40 -12.27 -5.85 1.62
C LEU A 40 -11.68 -5.36 0.29
N LEU A 41 -12.47 -4.68 -0.53
CA LEU A 41 -11.99 -4.10 -1.79
C LEU A 41 -11.03 -2.93 -1.55
N ASN A 42 -11.32 -2.03 -0.61
CA ASN A 42 -10.38 -0.97 -0.23
C ASN A 42 -9.10 -1.58 0.34
N LEU A 43 -9.20 -2.54 1.25
CA LEU A 43 -8.02 -3.23 1.80
C LEU A 43 -7.20 -3.95 0.72
N ALA A 44 -7.86 -4.54 -0.27
CA ALA A 44 -7.18 -5.19 -1.40
C ALA A 44 -6.46 -4.16 -2.29
N ILE A 45 -7.08 -3.00 -2.56
CA ILE A 45 -6.42 -1.92 -3.30
C ILE A 45 -5.26 -1.31 -2.49
N ASP A 46 -5.47 -1.10 -1.19
CA ASP A 46 -4.48 -0.54 -0.27
C ASP A 46 -3.27 -1.46 -0.10
N THR A 47 -3.46 -2.79 -0.14
CA THR A 47 -2.34 -3.73 -0.09
C THR A 47 -1.66 -3.91 -1.46
N THR A 48 -2.41 -3.89 -2.56
CA THR A 48 -1.81 -4.07 -3.91
C THR A 48 -1.03 -2.84 -4.38
N ILE A 49 -1.53 -1.64 -4.09
CA ILE A 49 -0.87 -0.38 -4.48
C ILE A 49 -0.05 0.17 -3.31
N GLY A 50 -0.57 0.08 -2.09
CA GLY A 50 0.12 0.62 -0.92
C GLY A 50 1.40 -0.15 -0.57
N ILE A 51 1.47 -1.48 -0.70
CA ILE A 51 2.72 -2.22 -0.43
C ILE A 51 3.86 -1.73 -1.35
N PRO A 52 3.70 -1.65 -2.69
CA PRO A 52 4.70 -1.07 -3.57
C PRO A 52 5.10 0.36 -3.18
N ILE A 53 4.13 1.23 -2.88
CA ILE A 53 4.39 2.61 -2.46
C ILE A 53 5.21 2.64 -1.16
N LEU A 54 4.81 1.83 -0.17
CA LEU A 54 5.50 1.73 1.12
C LEU A 54 6.92 1.21 0.94
N ILE A 55 7.17 0.24 0.07
CA ILE A 55 8.52 -0.26 -0.24
C ILE A 55 9.39 0.85 -0.84
N VAL A 56 8.86 1.60 -1.80
CA VAL A 56 9.60 2.71 -2.44
C VAL A 56 9.88 3.81 -1.41
N LEU A 57 8.88 4.20 -0.64
CA LEU A 57 9.01 5.22 0.41
C LEU A 57 10.04 4.79 1.45
N LEU A 58 9.96 3.54 1.93
CA LEU A 58 10.93 2.99 2.87
C LEU A 58 12.34 3.08 2.31
N ARG A 59 12.57 2.68 1.05
CA ARG A 59 13.89 2.76 0.43
C ARG A 59 14.44 4.17 0.37
N VAL A 60 13.60 5.14 -0.01
CA VAL A 60 13.99 6.56 -0.06
C VAL A 60 14.31 7.07 1.34
N LEU A 61 13.46 6.80 2.32
CA LEU A 61 13.68 7.26 3.69
C LEU A 61 14.93 6.64 4.31
N THR A 62 15.12 5.33 4.15
CA THR A 62 16.32 4.62 4.63
C THR A 62 17.59 5.19 3.98
N ALA A 63 17.56 5.48 2.67
CA ALA A 63 18.68 6.11 1.99
C ALA A 63 18.92 7.55 2.45
N LEU A 64 17.88 8.33 2.73
CA LEU A 64 18.03 9.68 3.28
C LEU A 64 18.62 9.63 4.70
N VAL A 65 18.14 8.71 5.54
CA VAL A 65 18.61 8.56 6.92
C VAL A 65 20.09 8.15 6.96
N SER A 66 20.58 7.33 6.02
CA SER A 66 22.01 6.97 5.97
C SER A 66 22.94 8.17 5.71
N TYR A 67 22.46 9.23 5.07
CA TYR A 67 23.21 10.48 4.92
C TYR A 67 23.18 11.35 6.19
N THR A 68 22.24 11.11 7.11
CA THR A 68 22.14 11.86 8.37
C THR A 68 23.00 11.23 9.48
N PRO A 69 23.38 11.98 10.52
CA PRO A 69 24.08 11.43 11.69
C PRO A 69 23.29 10.33 12.43
N LEU A 70 21.95 10.31 12.27
CA LEU A 70 21.07 9.29 12.86
C LEU A 70 21.25 7.91 12.21
N GLY A 71 21.83 7.87 11.02
CA GLY A 71 22.12 6.64 10.28
C GLY A 71 23.52 6.06 10.51
N LYS A 72 24.31 6.65 11.41
CA LYS A 72 25.67 6.21 11.73
C LYS A 72 25.73 5.64 13.16
N PRO A 73 26.26 4.43 13.38
CA PRO A 73 26.76 3.47 12.39
C PRO A 73 25.63 2.87 11.53
N GLU A 74 25.95 2.43 10.31
CA GLU A 74 24.97 1.84 9.37
C GLU A 74 24.26 0.60 9.93
N GLU A 75 24.89 -0.05 10.91
CA GLU A 75 24.33 -1.13 11.72
C GLU A 75 23.05 -0.75 12.47
N SER A 76 22.84 0.54 12.76
CA SER A 76 21.61 1.04 13.41
C SER A 76 20.39 0.99 12.49
N ILE A 77 20.57 1.03 11.17
CA ILE A 77 19.49 0.98 10.19
C ILE A 77 19.24 -0.48 9.75
N ARG A 78 20.20 -1.37 9.98
CA ARG A 78 20.15 -2.76 9.53
C ARG A 78 19.47 -3.65 10.56
N SER A 79 18.36 -4.28 10.19
CA SER A 79 17.71 -5.28 11.03
C SER A 79 18.62 -6.51 11.22
N GLY A 80 18.70 -7.05 12.44
CA GLY A 80 19.43 -8.29 12.71
C GLY A 80 20.78 -8.15 13.43
N ASN A 81 21.20 -6.93 13.77
CA ASN A 81 22.40 -6.73 14.60
C ASN A 81 22.05 -6.85 16.10
N TYR A 82 21.65 -8.04 16.51
CA TYR A 82 21.53 -8.37 17.93
C TYR A 82 22.92 -8.79 18.37
N GLY A 83 23.61 -7.92 19.12
CA GLY A 83 24.96 -8.20 19.60
C GLY A 83 25.08 -9.55 20.31
N SER A 84 26.30 -9.97 20.63
CA SER A 84 26.52 -11.26 21.29
C SER A 84 25.93 -11.25 22.71
N PRO A 85 24.94 -12.11 23.04
CA PRO A 85 24.48 -12.22 24.41
C PRO A 85 25.64 -12.72 25.28
N PRO A 86 25.85 -12.16 26.48
CA PRO A 86 26.87 -12.65 27.38
C PRO A 86 26.56 -14.12 27.72
N THR A 87 27.51 -15.02 27.45
CA THR A 87 27.42 -16.40 27.93
C THR A 87 27.51 -16.38 29.46
N PRO A 88 26.64 -17.10 30.18
CA PRO A 88 26.84 -17.32 31.61
C PRO A 88 28.16 -18.08 31.75
N GLY A 89 29.23 -17.38 32.13
CA GLY A 89 30.52 -17.97 32.37
C GLY A 89 30.44 -18.93 33.55
N GLY A 90 30.75 -20.19 33.30
CA GLY A 90 31.42 -21.02 34.28
C GLY A 90 32.87 -20.55 34.42
N GLY A 91 33.32 -20.42 35.67
CA GLY A 91 34.64 -19.94 36.08
C GLY A 91 34.55 -19.34 37.46
#